data_AF-A0A4Q3NCK2-F1
#
_entry.id   AF-A0A4Q3NCK2-F1
#
_cell.length_a   1.000
_cell.length_b   1.000
_cell.length_c   1.000
_cell.angle_alpha   90.00
_cell.angle_beta   90.00
_cell.angle_gamma   90.00
#
_symmetry.space_group_name_H-M   'P 1'
#
loop_
_entity.id
_entity.type
_entity.pdbx_description
1 polymer ?
#
loop_
_entity_poly.entity_id
_entity_poly.type
_entity_poly.pdbx_seq_one_letter_code
_entity_poly.pdbx_strand_id
1 'polypeptide(L)' 'CNESVALVQAASAGLGIVCLPESISRHHLASGALVHVLPGWEAGTVTTTALMTQRRGLLPSVRAVLDFLVAHVGQGG' A
#
# COMPACT_ATOMS: atom_id res chain seq x y z
N CYS A 1 -2.02 -14.50 3.50
CA CYS A 1 -2.96 -14.44 2.36
C CYS A 1 -2.85 -13.05 1.73
N ASN A 2 -2.36 -12.99 0.49
CA ASN A 2 -2.11 -11.79 -0.30
C ASN A 2 -3.39 -11.33 -1.01
N GLU A 3 -4.33 -10.84 -0.23
CA GLU A 3 -5.68 -10.44 -0.67
C GLU A 3 -5.65 -9.38 -1.78
N SER A 4 -4.71 -8.42 -1.70
CA SER A 4 -4.52 -7.37 -2.71
C SER A 4 -4.16 -7.88 -4.11
N VAL A 5 -3.38 -8.97 -4.23
CA VAL A 5 -2.97 -9.51 -5.53
C VAL A 5 -4.15 -10.18 -6.23
N ALA A 6 -4.96 -10.93 -5.49
CA ALA A 6 -6.15 -11.58 -6.04
C ALA A 6 -7.17 -10.56 -6.53
N LEU A 7 -7.38 -9.48 -5.77
CA LEU A 7 -8.26 -8.37 -6.15
C LEU A 7 -7.81 -7.66 -7.44
N VAL A 8 -6.52 -7.37 -7.58
CA VAL A 8 -5.96 -6.76 -8.81
C VAL A 8 -6.21 -7.64 -10.02
N GLN A 9 -5.98 -8.96 -9.89
CA GLN A 9 -6.18 -9.90 -10.99
C GLN A 9 -7.65 -10.00 -11.39
N ALA A 10 -8.57 -10.04 -10.42
CA ALA A 10 -10.00 -10.07 -10.69
C ALA A 10 -10.48 -8.80 -11.41
N ALA A 11 -10.05 -7.62 -10.96
CA ALA A 11 -10.38 -6.35 -11.61
C ALA A 11 -9.77 -6.25 -13.02
N SER A 12 -8.52 -6.68 -13.20
CA SER A 12 -7.85 -6.70 -14.51
C SER A 12 -8.52 -7.67 -15.49
N ALA A 13 -9.10 -8.76 -14.97
CA ALA A 13 -9.91 -9.70 -15.75
C ALA A 13 -11.34 -9.19 -16.05
N GLY A 14 -11.69 -7.97 -15.64
CA GLY A 14 -13.00 -7.38 -15.87
C GLY A 14 -14.11 -7.92 -14.95
N LEU A 15 -13.75 -8.58 -13.84
CA LEU A 15 -14.72 -9.15 -12.90
C LEU A 15 -15.33 -8.11 -11.94
N GLY A 16 -14.88 -6.84 -11.97
CA GLY A 16 -15.46 -5.77 -11.16
C GLY A 16 -14.57 -4.53 -11.00
N ILE A 17 -14.96 -3.66 -10.06
CA ILE A 17 -14.24 -2.44 -9.66
C ILE A 17 -13.61 -2.68 -8.29
N VAL A 18 -12.36 -2.21 -8.09
CA VAL A 18 -11.62 -2.37 -6.84
C VAL A 18 -11.00 -1.04 -6.40
N CYS A 19 -10.96 -0.79 -5.10
CA CYS A 19 -10.16 0.29 -4.50
C CYS A 19 -8.81 -0.25 -4.07
N LEU A 20 -7.74 0.29 -4.64
CA LEU A 20 -6.37 -0.12 -4.39
C LEU A 20 -5.50 1.08 -4.03
N PRO A 21 -4.51 0.92 -3.14
CA PRO A 21 -3.51 1.95 -2.88
C PRO A 21 -2.77 2.35 -4.16
N GLU A 22 -2.40 3.63 -4.29
CA GLU A 22 -1.73 4.17 -5.48
C GLU A 22 -0.46 3.39 -5.84
N SER A 23 0.30 2.94 -4.84
CA SER A 23 1.53 2.15 -5.04
C SER A 23 1.31 0.86 -5.85
N ILE A 24 0.15 0.22 -5.71
CA ILE A 24 -0.23 -1.00 -6.44
C ILE A 24 -0.85 -0.61 -7.79
N SER A 25 -1.75 0.37 -7.77
CA SER A 25 -2.51 0.81 -8.95
C SER A 25 -1.62 1.41 -10.05
N ARG A 26 -0.54 2.12 -9.68
CA ARG A 26 0.29 2.94 -10.60
C ARG A 26 0.81 2.13 -11.80
N HIS A 27 1.32 0.93 -11.57
CA HIS A 27 1.85 0.08 -12.65
C HIS A 27 0.75 -0.45 -13.58
N HIS A 28 -0.40 -0.84 -13.02
CA HIS A 28 -1.52 -1.39 -13.78
C HIS A 28 -2.29 -0.31 -14.56
N LEU A 29 -2.36 0.92 -14.04
CA LEU A 29 -2.89 2.06 -14.76
C LEU A 29 -1.96 2.46 -15.93
N ALA A 30 -0.65 2.47 -15.69
CA ALA A 30 0.33 2.80 -16.73
C ALA A 30 0.36 1.78 -17.88
N SER A 31 0.10 0.49 -17.60
CA SER A 31 0.01 -0.55 -18.64
C SER A 31 -1.35 -0.62 -19.34
N GLY A 32 -2.35 0.13 -18.87
CA GLY A 32 -3.73 0.06 -19.37
C GLY A 32 -4.50 -1.19 -18.92
N ALA A 33 -3.94 -2.00 -18.02
CA ALA A 33 -4.61 -3.17 -17.46
C ALA A 33 -5.75 -2.79 -16.49
N LEU A 34 -5.67 -1.60 -15.88
CA LEU A 34 -6.75 -1.00 -15.09
C LEU A 34 -7.05 0.41 -15.62
N VAL A 35 -8.28 0.86 -15.39
CA VAL A 35 -8.75 2.22 -15.73
C VAL A 35 -9.34 2.88 -14.50
N HIS A 36 -9.06 4.17 -14.32
CA HIS A 36 -9.63 4.95 -13.24
C HIS A 36 -11.10 5.31 -13.55
N VAL A 37 -12.04 4.71 -12.81
CA VAL A 37 -13.48 4.85 -13.05
C VAL A 37 -14.15 6.01 -12.30
N LEU A 38 -13.56 6.51 -11.22
CA LEU A 38 -14.12 7.59 -10.39
C LEU A 38 -13.03 8.61 -9.99
N PRO A 39 -12.55 9.44 -10.93
CA PRO A 39 -11.41 10.34 -10.71
C PRO A 39 -11.66 11.43 -9.66
N GLY A 40 -12.91 11.68 -9.26
CA GLY A 40 -13.27 12.67 -8.23
C GLY A 40 -13.49 12.07 -6.83
N TRP A 41 -13.23 10.78 -6.64
CA TRP A 41 -13.46 10.09 -5.38
C TRP A 41 -12.19 9.39 -4.90
N GLU A 42 -11.76 9.68 -3.67
CA GLU A 42 -10.68 8.97 -3.00
C GLU A 42 -11.22 8.17 -1.82
N ALA A 43 -10.71 6.95 -1.64
CA ALA A 43 -11.05 6.07 -0.52
C ALA A 43 -10.51 6.58 0.84
N GLY A 44 -9.86 7.75 0.87
CA GLY A 44 -9.16 8.30 2.01
C GLY A 44 -7.71 7.82 2.13
N THR A 45 -6.98 8.38 3.08
CA THR A 45 -5.55 8.06 3.29
C THR A 45 -5.39 6.77 4.08
N VAL A 46 -4.62 5.82 3.55
CA VAL A 46 -4.24 4.60 4.29
C VAL A 46 -3.18 4.97 5.33
N THR A 47 -3.51 4.85 6.62
CA THR A 47 -2.55 5.05 7.71
C THR A 47 -1.84 3.73 8.02
N THR A 48 -0.56 3.64 7.66
CA THR A 48 0.29 2.49 8.01
C THR A 48 0.88 2.69 9.40
N THR A 49 0.40 1.92 10.39
CA THR A 49 0.91 1.97 11.77
C THR A 49 1.85 0.79 12.03
N ALA A 50 3.10 1.08 12.42
CA ALA A 50 4.04 0.06 12.90
C ALA A 50 3.81 -0.20 14.40
N LEU A 51 3.34 -1.41 14.75
CA LEU A 51 3.14 -1.82 16.15
C LEU A 51 4.36 -2.62 16.66
N MET A 52 4.86 -2.27 17.85
CA MET A 52 5.95 -3.00 18.51
C MET A 52 5.61 -3.36 19.95
N THR A 53 6.10 -4.51 20.41
CA THR A 53 5.91 -4.97 21.80
C THR A 53 6.93 -4.27 22.70
N GLN A 54 6.46 -3.49 23.68
CA GLN A 54 7.31 -2.65 24.54
C GLN A 54 8.09 -3.43 25.63
N ARG A 55 8.41 -4.72 25.45
CA ARG A 55 9.01 -5.53 26.53
C ARG A 55 10.34 -6.16 26.13
N ARG A 56 11.40 -5.37 26.38
CA ARG A 56 12.86 -5.65 26.45
C ARG A 56 13.60 -4.81 25.43
N GLY A 57 14.60 -4.06 25.92
CA GLY A 57 15.34 -3.03 25.20
C GLY A 57 15.46 -3.29 23.70
N LEU A 58 14.81 -2.42 22.91
CA LEU A 58 14.97 -2.37 21.47
C LEU A 58 16.47 -2.28 21.18
N LEU A 59 17.02 -3.33 20.56
CA LEU A 59 18.41 -3.31 20.13
C LEU A 59 18.62 -2.09 19.20
N PRO A 60 19.74 -1.36 19.30
CA PRO A 60 20.01 -0.18 18.49
C PRO A 60 19.77 -0.41 16.99
N SER A 61 20.04 -1.63 16.51
CA SER A 61 19.81 -2.05 15.13
C SER A 61 18.33 -2.03 14.73
N VAL A 62 17.42 -2.43 15.62
CA VAL A 62 15.97 -2.40 15.34
C VAL A 62 15.47 -0.96 15.33
N ARG A 63 16.02 -0.11 16.20
CA ARG A 63 15.73 1.33 16.19
C ARG A 63 16.20 1.98 14.88
N ALA A 64 17.41 1.68 14.42
CA ALA A 64 17.93 2.20 13.15
C ALA A 64 17.10 1.77 11.94
N VAL A 65 16.65 0.51 11.90
CA VAL A 65 15.74 0.03 10.85
C VAL A 65 14.39 0.75 10.92
N LEU A 66 13.85 0.98 12.11
CA LEU A 66 12.61 1.72 12.28
C LEU A 66 12.76 3.18 11.81
N ASP A 67 13.83 3.86 12.21
CA ASP A 67 14.10 5.24 11.81
C ASP A 67 14.25 5.33 10.28
N PHE A 68 14.92 4.35 9.66
CA PHE A 68 15.00 4.23 8.20
C PHE A 68 13.62 4.03 7.57
N LEU A 69 12.80 3.12 8.10
CA LEU A 69 11.46 2.84 7.58
C LEU A 69 10.55 4.07 7.73
N VAL A 70 10.58 4.77 8.86
CA VAL A 70 9.81 6.01 9.07
C VAL A 70 10.25 7.10 8.09
N ALA A 71 11.55 7.24 7.85
CA ALA A 71 12.07 8.24 6.90
C ALA A 71 11.69 7.98 5.44
N HIS A 72 11.44 6.72 5.06
CA HIS A 72 11.18 6.32 3.67
C HIS A 72 9.72 5.93 3.37
N VAL A 73 8.94 5.49 4.37
CA VAL A 73 7.52 5.11 4.20
C VAL A 73 6.62 6.34 3.98
N GLY A 74 7.05 7.53 4.40
CA GLY A 74 6.31 8.78 4.19
C GLY A 74 6.53 9.48 2.84
N GLN A 75 7.44 9.00 1.99
CA GLN A 75 7.84 9.70 0.74
C GLN A 75 7.24 9.09 -0.54
N GLY A 76 6.26 8.20 -0.42
CA GLY A 76 5.64 7.49 -1.55
C GLY A 76 4.14 7.74 -1.69
N GLY A 77 3.72 9.00 -1.58
CA GLY A 77 2.44 9.44 -2.16
C GLY A 77 2.60 9.53 -3.67
#